data_AF-A0A9D8S132-F1
#
_entry.id   AF-A0A9D8S132-F1
#
_cell.length_a   1.000
_cell.length_b   1.000
_cell.length_c   1.000
_cell.angle_alpha   90.00
_cell.angle_beta   90.00
_cell.angle_gamma   90.00
#
_symmetry.space_group_name_H-M   'P 1'
#
loop_
_entity.id
_entity.type
_entity.pdbx_description
1 polymer ?
#
loop_
_entity_poly.entity_id
_entity_poly.type
_entity_poly.pdbx_seq_one_letter_code
_entity_poly.pdbx_strand_id
1 'polypeptide(L)'
;MKNRLMICLMLSALILAAGIYLYESRTEGITAVQTSGDYIKWVDFNVSSEALKKACLLDVESYENEVHLDWITLLAYAAVRGGGRFDSKSLTYIEDIAGQLSDGELTSQDLGEKYQYFSYYYEAYSAVLGGMLGEYEIENETGEYEKKYGLKAFSPIAKGFAYQDYDDFGVSRSFGFKRQHLGHDMMGLIGTPTRI
;
A
#
# COMPACT_ATOMS: atom_id res chain seq x y z
N MET A 1 -50.43 -4.84 25.54
CA MET A 1 -49.86 -4.35 24.26
C MET A 1 -48.48 -3.71 24.43
N LYS A 2 -48.27 -2.80 25.39
CA LYS A 2 -46.97 -2.11 25.61
C LYS A 2 -45.77 -3.04 25.84
N ASN A 3 -45.90 -4.08 26.68
CA ASN A 3 -44.78 -5.00 26.95
C ASN A 3 -44.38 -5.87 25.76
N ARG A 4 -45.35 -6.26 24.91
CA ARG A 4 -45.06 -7.00 23.67
C ARG A 4 -44.35 -6.14 22.63
N LEU A 5 -44.72 -4.85 22.54
CA LEU A 5 -44.05 -3.89 21.66
C LEU A 5 -42.61 -3.61 22.11
N MET A 6 -42.38 -3.50 23.42
CA MET A 6 -41.06 -3.23 23.98
C MET A 6 -40.09 -4.42 23.81
N ILE A 7 -40.59 -5.66 23.92
CA ILE A 7 -39.80 -6.87 23.65
C ILE A 7 -39.39 -6.95 22.18
N CYS A 8 -40.28 -6.60 21.24
CA CYS A 8 -39.95 -6.57 19.81
C CYS A 8 -38.85 -5.54 19.49
N LEU A 9 -38.89 -4.36 20.11
CA LEU A 9 -37.87 -3.31 19.90
C LEU A 9 -36.49 -3.74 20.42
N MET A 10 -36.45 -4.40 21.59
CA MET A 10 -35.20 -4.92 22.15
C MET A 10 -34.62 -6.05 21.28
N LEU A 11 -35.46 -6.97 20.80
CA LEU A 11 -35.04 -8.04 19.88
C LEU A 11 -34.54 -7.49 18.54
N SER A 12 -35.19 -6.47 17.98
CA SER A 12 -34.72 -5.86 16.73
C SER A 12 -33.37 -5.16 16.91
N ALA A 13 -33.14 -4.47 18.04
CA ALA A 13 -31.85 -3.84 18.32
C ALA A 13 -30.72 -4.87 18.49
N LEU A 14 -31.02 -6.01 19.12
CA LEU A 14 -30.05 -7.08 19.36
C LEU A 14 -29.68 -7.81 18.05
N ILE A 15 -30.65 -8.01 17.15
CA ILE A 15 -30.41 -8.55 15.80
C ILE A 15 -29.58 -7.57 14.96
N LEU A 16 -29.84 -6.26 15.08
CA LEU A 16 -29.09 -5.23 14.36
C LEU A 16 -27.64 -5.15 14.85
N ALA A 17 -27.42 -5.21 16.17
CA ALA A 17 -26.09 -5.25 16.76
C ALA A 17 -25.32 -6.53 16.39
N ALA A 18 -25.99 -7.70 16.43
CA ALA A 18 -25.40 -8.95 15.97
C ALA A 18 -25.09 -8.94 14.47
N GLY A 19 -25.95 -8.29 13.66
CA GLY A 19 -25.72 -8.10 12.23
C GLY A 19 -24.51 -7.22 11.93
N ILE A 20 -24.31 -6.14 12.70
CA ILE A 20 -23.12 -5.27 12.60
C ILE A 20 -21.87 -6.05 13.00
N TYR A 21 -21.91 -6.77 14.12
CA TYR A 21 -20.80 -7.61 14.59
C TYR A 21 -20.43 -8.69 13.57
N LEU A 22 -21.44 -9.36 12.99
CA LEU A 22 -21.23 -10.36 11.94
C LEU A 22 -20.71 -9.75 10.63
N TYR A 23 -21.14 -8.54 10.29
CA TYR A 23 -20.65 -7.81 9.12
C TYR A 23 -19.19 -7.39 9.28
N GLU A 24 -18.80 -6.86 10.44
CA GLU A 24 -17.40 -6.56 10.77
C GLU A 24 -16.54 -7.83 10.80
N SER A 25 -17.08 -8.96 11.28
CA SER A 25 -16.36 -10.25 11.24
C SER A 25 -16.24 -10.85 9.83
N ARG A 26 -17.13 -10.47 8.89
CA ARG A 26 -17.13 -11.00 7.49
C ARG A 26 -16.16 -10.30 6.56
N THR A 27 -15.53 -9.20 6.99
CA THR A 27 -14.39 -8.60 6.30
C THR A 27 -13.09 -9.38 6.49
N GLU A 28 -13.14 -10.68 6.81
CA GLU A 28 -12.02 -11.60 6.62
C GLU A 28 -11.94 -12.06 5.16
N GLY A 29 -11.56 -11.14 4.28
CA GLY A 29 -10.79 -11.48 3.09
C GLY A 29 -9.31 -11.33 3.41
N ILE A 30 -8.79 -12.16 4.32
CA ILE A 30 -7.40 -12.07 4.76
C ILE A 30 -6.50 -12.53 3.59
N THR A 31 -5.85 -11.57 2.93
CA THR A 31 -4.81 -11.80 1.91
C THR A 31 -3.41 -12.01 2.52
N ALA A 32 -3.28 -11.92 3.85
CA ALA A 32 -2.02 -12.06 4.56
C ALA A 32 -2.09 -13.18 5.62
N VAL A 33 -1.36 -14.29 5.41
CA VAL A 33 -1.27 -15.39 6.39
C VAL A 33 -0.01 -15.22 7.23
N GLN A 34 -0.16 -14.69 8.44
CA GLN A 34 0.90 -14.69 9.44
C GLN A 34 0.95 -16.08 10.11
N THR A 35 2.09 -16.77 10.04
CA THR A 35 2.36 -18.02 10.79
C THR A 35 3.64 -17.82 11.59
N SER A 36 3.85 -18.66 12.61
CA SER A 36 4.97 -18.71 13.57
C SER A 36 6.40 -18.78 12.99
N GLY A 37 6.81 -17.79 12.20
CA GLY A 37 8.19 -17.57 11.76
C GLY A 37 8.40 -16.10 11.40
N ASP A 38 9.60 -15.59 11.65
CA ASP A 38 9.97 -14.16 11.51
C ASP A 38 10.23 -13.73 10.05
N TYR A 39 9.42 -14.21 9.10
CA TYR A 39 9.61 -13.88 7.67
C TYR A 39 8.29 -13.73 6.92
N ILE A 40 8.26 -12.82 5.95
CA ILE A 40 7.14 -12.66 5.01
C ILE A 40 6.94 -13.98 4.24
N LYS A 41 5.75 -14.58 4.36
CA LYS A 41 5.42 -15.80 3.63
C LYS A 41 4.94 -15.49 2.22
N TRP A 42 3.90 -14.68 2.15
CA TRP A 42 3.27 -14.27 0.91
C TRP A 42 2.33 -13.09 1.17
N VAL A 43 2.31 -12.16 0.22
CA VAL A 43 1.45 -10.98 0.24
C VAL A 43 1.17 -10.59 -1.20
N ASP A 44 -0.09 -10.35 -1.52
CA ASP A 44 -0.46 -9.74 -2.78
C ASP A 44 -0.13 -8.25 -2.76
N PHE A 45 0.75 -7.81 -3.65
CA PHE A 45 1.01 -6.38 -3.85
C PHE A 45 -0.01 -5.82 -4.85
N ASN A 46 -1.24 -5.59 -4.38
CA ASN A 46 -2.34 -5.04 -5.16
C ASN A 46 -2.59 -3.55 -4.88
N VAL A 47 -1.55 -2.80 -4.50
CA VAL A 47 -1.68 -1.36 -4.24
C VAL A 47 -2.03 -0.65 -5.54
N SER A 48 -3.13 0.12 -5.54
CA SER A 48 -3.53 0.86 -6.75
C SER A 48 -2.58 2.02 -7.04
N SER A 49 -2.50 2.40 -8.32
CA SER A 49 -1.68 3.54 -8.77
C SER A 49 -2.06 4.85 -8.07
N GLU A 50 -3.36 5.03 -7.79
CA GLU A 50 -3.92 6.19 -7.12
C GLU A 50 -3.52 6.22 -5.65
N ALA A 51 -3.51 5.06 -4.98
CA ALA A 51 -3.08 4.93 -3.60
C ALA A 51 -1.57 5.18 -3.46
N LEU A 52 -0.75 4.60 -4.35
CA LEU A 52 0.69 4.88 -4.42
C LEU A 52 0.96 6.38 -4.60
N LYS A 53 0.28 7.00 -5.58
CA LYS A 53 0.43 8.43 -5.83
C LYS A 53 0.02 9.26 -4.63
N LYS A 54 -1.11 8.97 -3.99
CA LYS A 54 -1.61 9.72 -2.84
C LYS A 54 -0.66 9.62 -1.65
N ALA A 55 -0.23 8.41 -1.29
CA ALA A 55 0.69 8.20 -0.18
C ALA A 55 2.06 8.86 -0.45
N CYS A 56 2.59 8.73 -1.67
CA CYS A 56 3.82 9.39 -2.10
C CYS A 56 3.73 10.92 -1.98
N LEU A 57 2.62 11.53 -2.42
CA LEU A 57 2.47 12.98 -2.34
C LEU A 57 2.42 13.46 -0.89
N LEU A 58 1.66 12.77 -0.02
CA LEU A 58 1.58 13.11 1.41
C LEU A 58 2.92 13.00 2.13
N ASP A 59 3.71 11.97 1.82
CA ASP A 59 5.06 11.80 2.34
C ASP A 59 5.97 12.97 1.93
N VAL A 60 6.01 13.29 0.63
CA VAL A 60 6.80 14.42 0.12
C VAL A 60 6.35 15.77 0.69
N GLU A 61 5.04 16.01 0.76
CA GLU A 61 4.47 17.26 1.29
C GLU A 61 4.74 17.44 2.79
N SER A 62 4.86 16.35 3.54
CA SER A 62 5.11 16.38 4.99
C SER A 62 6.59 16.42 5.37
N TYR A 63 7.51 16.37 4.40
CA TYR A 63 8.95 16.25 4.66
C TYR A 63 9.52 17.35 5.57
N GLU A 64 9.05 18.59 5.41
CA GLU A 64 9.50 19.74 6.20
C GLU A 64 8.61 20.04 7.42
N ASN A 65 7.57 19.23 7.65
CA ASN A 65 6.67 19.40 8.78
C ASN A 65 7.28 18.81 10.07
N GLU A 66 6.70 19.17 11.22
CA GLU A 66 7.10 18.59 12.52
C GLU A 66 6.94 17.06 12.55
N VAL A 67 5.88 16.56 11.91
CA VAL A 67 5.65 15.13 11.69
C VAL A 67 5.78 14.83 10.19
N HIS A 68 6.82 14.08 9.84
CA HIS A 68 6.98 13.52 8.51
C HIS A 68 6.21 12.20 8.38
N LEU A 69 5.33 12.12 7.38
CA LEU A 69 4.54 10.94 7.07
C LEU A 69 5.35 9.99 6.19
N ASP A 70 5.46 8.73 6.61
CA ASP A 70 6.04 7.67 5.79
C ASP A 70 4.96 7.01 4.92
N TRP A 71 5.14 7.07 3.60
CA TRP A 71 4.18 6.51 2.64
C TRP A 71 3.97 5.00 2.83
N ILE A 72 4.97 4.24 3.29
CA ILE A 72 4.81 2.80 3.53
C ILE A 72 3.87 2.57 4.72
N THR A 73 4.00 3.37 5.78
CA THR A 73 3.08 3.39 6.92
C THR A 73 1.64 3.66 6.47
N LEU A 74 1.43 4.67 5.61
CA LEU A 74 0.10 5.01 5.08
C LEU A 74 -0.53 3.85 4.29
N LEU A 75 0.27 3.22 3.41
CA LEU A 75 -0.17 2.08 2.59
C LEU A 75 -0.42 0.83 3.43
N ALA A 76 0.44 0.53 4.40
CA ALA A 76 0.27 -0.61 5.30
C ALA A 76 -1.01 -0.47 6.12
N TYR A 77 -1.31 0.73 6.63
CA TYR A 77 -2.59 1.00 7.30
C TYR A 77 -3.78 0.79 6.36
N ALA A 78 -3.73 1.34 5.15
CA ALA A 78 -4.80 1.15 4.17
C ALA A 78 -5.02 -0.33 3.84
N ALA A 79 -3.96 -1.12 3.74
CA ALA A 79 -4.03 -2.56 3.55
C ALA A 79 -4.66 -3.27 4.75
N VAL A 80 -4.31 -2.92 5.99
CA VAL A 80 -4.97 -3.45 7.19
C VAL A 80 -6.47 -3.16 7.17
N ARG A 81 -6.87 -1.93 6.85
CA ARG A 81 -8.28 -1.52 6.81
C ARG A 81 -9.06 -2.15 5.66
N GLY A 82 -8.41 -2.36 4.51
CA GLY A 82 -8.99 -2.92 3.29
C GLY A 82 -8.82 -4.44 3.12
N GLY A 83 -8.18 -5.14 4.07
CA GLY A 83 -7.85 -6.56 3.93
C GLY A 83 -6.87 -6.85 2.78
N GLY A 84 -5.94 -5.93 2.51
CA GLY A 84 -4.98 -5.98 1.40
C GLY A 84 -5.57 -5.66 0.04
N ARG A 85 -6.84 -5.26 -0.05
CA ARG A 85 -7.48 -4.80 -1.28
C ARG A 85 -7.43 -3.28 -1.36
N PHE A 86 -6.98 -2.75 -2.49
CA PHE A 86 -6.98 -1.31 -2.74
C PHE A 86 -8.16 -0.91 -3.65
N ASP A 87 -9.33 -0.74 -3.05
CA ASP A 87 -10.52 -0.21 -3.72
C ASP A 87 -10.65 1.31 -3.51
N SER A 88 -11.81 1.88 -3.89
CA SER A 88 -12.06 3.32 -3.78
C SER A 88 -12.00 3.87 -2.35
N LYS A 89 -12.18 3.04 -1.31
CA LYS A 89 -12.09 3.47 0.10
C LYS A 89 -10.66 3.63 0.58
N SER A 90 -9.69 3.02 -0.10
CA SER A 90 -8.28 3.04 0.30
C SER A 90 -7.72 4.45 0.38
N LEU A 91 -8.14 5.34 -0.54
CA LEU A 91 -7.75 6.74 -0.51
C LEU A 91 -8.24 7.44 0.76
N THR A 92 -9.47 7.16 1.20
CA THR A 92 -10.01 7.67 2.46
C THR A 92 -9.27 7.12 3.65
N TYR A 93 -8.87 5.84 3.65
CA TYR A 93 -8.06 5.27 4.73
C TYR A 93 -6.68 5.93 4.82
N ILE A 94 -6.06 6.24 3.68
CA ILE A 94 -4.78 6.97 3.60
C ILE A 94 -4.93 8.38 4.16
N GLU A 95 -5.99 9.11 3.79
CA GLU A 95 -6.25 10.47 4.29
C GLU A 95 -6.55 10.48 5.78
N ASP A 96 -7.35 9.54 6.27
CA ASP A 96 -7.71 9.38 7.68
C ASP A 96 -6.48 9.18 8.56
N ILE A 97 -5.59 8.25 8.17
CA ILE A 97 -4.38 8.00 8.96
C ILE A 97 -3.36 9.12 8.83
N ALA A 98 -3.25 9.75 7.64
CA ALA A 98 -2.37 10.90 7.47
C ALA A 98 -2.74 12.05 8.41
N GLY A 99 -4.04 12.31 8.59
CA GLY A 99 -4.54 13.27 9.57
C GLY A 99 -4.18 12.89 11.00
N GLN A 100 -4.54 11.68 11.43
CA GLN A 100 -4.28 11.20 12.80
C GLN A 100 -2.78 11.20 13.16
N LEU A 101 -1.90 10.87 12.21
CA LEU A 101 -0.45 10.93 12.40
C LEU A 101 0.04 12.38 12.47
N SER A 102 -0.45 13.26 11.59
CA SER A 102 -0.06 14.68 11.56
C SER A 102 -0.48 15.42 12.83
N ASP A 103 -1.64 15.08 13.39
CA ASP A 103 -2.17 15.65 14.62
C ASP A 103 -1.53 15.05 15.88
N GLY A 104 -0.68 14.02 15.74
CA GLY A 104 -0.04 13.32 16.84
C GLY A 104 -0.98 12.45 17.69
N GLU A 105 -2.19 12.16 17.20
CA GLU A 105 -3.16 11.29 17.87
C GLU A 105 -2.71 9.83 17.88
N LEU A 106 -1.98 9.42 16.83
CA LEU A 106 -1.36 8.12 16.69
C LEU A 106 0.09 8.28 16.25
N THR A 107 0.91 7.31 16.64
CA THR A 107 2.27 7.12 16.12
C THR A 107 2.35 5.85 15.28
N SER A 108 3.40 5.72 14.47
CA SER A 108 3.68 4.49 13.72
C SER A 108 3.84 3.27 14.63
N GLN A 109 4.36 3.45 15.85
CA GLN A 109 4.47 2.39 16.84
C GLN A 109 3.08 1.94 17.34
N ASP A 110 2.19 2.88 17.62
CA ASP A 110 0.82 2.56 18.07
C ASP A 110 0.07 1.71 17.03
N LEU A 111 0.35 1.92 15.73
CA LEU A 111 -0.25 1.13 14.66
C LEU A 111 0.18 -0.35 14.72
N GLY A 112 1.45 -0.62 15.02
CA GLY A 112 1.99 -1.98 15.17
C GLY A 112 1.40 -2.71 16.37
N GLU A 113 1.10 -1.99 17.46
CA GLU A 113 0.49 -2.56 18.66
C GLU A 113 -1.02 -2.76 18.51
N LYS A 114 -1.70 -1.80 17.85
CA LYS A 114 -3.16 -1.78 17.71
C LYS A 114 -3.68 -2.75 16.65
N TYR A 115 -2.92 -2.97 15.57
CA TYR A 115 -3.40 -3.73 14.42
C TYR A 115 -2.51 -4.95 14.14
N GLN A 116 -3.06 -6.14 14.36
CA GLN A 116 -2.36 -7.42 14.27
C GLN A 116 -1.50 -7.60 12.99
N TYR A 117 -2.00 -7.16 11.83
CA TYR A 117 -1.33 -7.35 10.54
C TYR A 117 -0.54 -6.12 10.05
N PHE A 118 -0.50 -5.02 10.81
CA PHE A 118 0.17 -3.81 10.36
C PHE A 118 1.65 -4.04 10.12
N SER A 119 2.37 -4.61 11.10
CA SER A 119 3.81 -4.88 10.96
C SER A 119 4.10 -5.80 9.77
N TYR A 120 3.23 -6.77 9.49
CA TYR A 120 3.38 -7.67 8.35
C TYR A 120 3.26 -6.93 7.01
N TYR A 121 2.24 -6.08 6.83
CA TYR A 121 2.11 -5.26 5.62
C TYR A 121 3.21 -4.21 5.50
N TYR A 122 3.61 -3.62 6.61
CA TYR A 122 4.71 -2.65 6.65
C TYR A 122 6.01 -3.27 6.16
N GLU A 123 6.38 -4.44 6.68
CA GLU A 123 7.56 -5.19 6.26
C GLU A 123 7.49 -5.58 4.79
N ALA A 124 6.34 -6.12 4.36
CA ALA A 124 6.08 -6.50 2.99
C ALA A 124 6.23 -5.33 2.00
N TYR A 125 5.59 -4.20 2.28
CA TYR A 125 5.63 -3.04 1.41
C TYR A 125 6.99 -2.34 1.48
N SER A 126 7.67 -2.37 2.63
CA SER A 126 9.06 -1.92 2.74
C SER A 126 10.00 -2.71 1.84
N ALA A 127 9.80 -4.03 1.71
CA ALA A 127 10.62 -4.85 0.83
C ALA A 127 10.46 -4.49 -0.66
N VAL A 128 9.28 -4.01 -1.07
CA VAL A 128 8.98 -3.64 -2.46
C VAL A 128 9.35 -2.18 -2.76
N LEU A 129 9.01 -1.28 -1.84
CA LEU A 129 8.99 0.17 -2.05
C LEU A 129 10.08 0.91 -1.27
N GLY A 130 10.72 0.24 -0.31
CA GLY A 130 11.73 0.83 0.56
C GLY A 130 12.86 1.50 -0.22
N GLY A 131 13.16 2.73 0.14
CA GLY A 131 14.23 3.52 -0.49
C GLY A 131 13.88 4.14 -1.84
N MET A 132 12.66 3.98 -2.35
CA MET A 132 12.21 4.67 -3.57
C MET A 132 11.93 6.16 -3.34
N LEU A 133 11.50 6.55 -2.14
CA LEU A 133 11.46 7.93 -1.66
C LEU A 133 12.72 8.24 -0.84
N GLY A 134 13.21 9.47 -0.95
CA GLY A 134 14.31 9.95 -0.12
C GLY A 134 14.95 11.23 -0.65
N GLU A 135 16.00 11.67 0.04
CA GLU A 135 16.82 12.79 -0.42
C GLU A 135 17.62 12.43 -1.68
N TYR A 136 17.70 13.38 -2.61
CA TYR A 136 18.53 13.34 -3.81
C TYR A 136 19.04 14.74 -4.15
N GLU A 137 20.09 14.82 -4.96
CA GLU A 137 20.65 16.08 -5.44
C GLU A 137 20.33 16.24 -6.93
N ILE A 138 19.92 17.44 -7.33
CA ILE A 138 19.68 17.79 -8.73
C ILE A 138 20.44 19.07 -9.07
N GLU A 139 21.06 19.08 -10.24
CA GLU A 139 21.73 20.27 -10.76
C GLU A 139 20.67 21.28 -11.26
N ASN A 140 20.74 22.50 -10.76
CA ASN A 140 19.88 23.59 -11.20
C ASN A 140 20.39 24.22 -12.51
N GLU A 141 19.63 25.18 -13.07
CA GLU A 141 20.01 25.84 -14.33
C GLU A 141 21.32 26.64 -14.25
N THR A 142 21.81 26.95 -13.04
CA THR A 142 23.08 27.66 -12.82
C THR A 142 24.26 26.72 -12.58
N GLY A 143 24.05 25.40 -12.62
CA GLY A 143 25.10 24.39 -12.39
C GLY A 143 25.40 24.10 -10.91
N GLU A 144 24.57 24.59 -9.99
CA GLU A 144 24.69 24.29 -8.56
C GLU A 144 23.80 23.09 -8.19
N TYR A 145 24.30 22.24 -7.29
CA TYR A 145 23.54 21.08 -6.80
C TYR A 145 22.60 21.50 -5.67
N GLU A 146 21.30 21.25 -5.85
CA GLU A 146 20.26 21.48 -4.87
C GLU A 146 19.78 20.15 -4.28
N LYS A 147 19.71 20.06 -2.95
CA LYS A 147 19.13 18.91 -2.25
C LYS A 147 17.60 19.00 -2.31
N LYS A 148 16.96 17.90 -2.71
CA LYS A 148 15.51 17.73 -2.76
C LYS A 148 15.11 16.42 -2.14
N TYR A 149 13.86 16.32 -1.72
CA TYR A 149 13.25 15.09 -1.24
C TYR A 149 12.14 14.64 -2.20
N GLY A 150 12.07 13.34 -2.46
CA GLY A 150 10.97 12.76 -3.24
C GLY A 150 11.33 11.45 -3.93
N LEU A 151 10.59 11.15 -5.00
CA LEU A 151 10.76 9.91 -5.76
C LEU A 151 12.07 9.90 -6.52
N LYS A 152 12.95 8.98 -6.11
CA LYS A 152 14.24 8.70 -6.75
C LYS A 152 14.31 7.31 -7.39
N ALA A 153 13.19 6.59 -7.45
CA ALA A 153 13.06 5.40 -8.28
C ALA A 153 12.89 5.82 -9.75
N PHE A 154 13.76 5.30 -10.62
CA PHE A 154 13.74 5.60 -12.04
C PHE A 154 13.36 4.35 -12.84
N SER A 155 12.70 4.56 -13.98
CA SER A 155 12.56 3.50 -14.97
C SER A 155 13.96 3.03 -15.39
N PRO A 156 14.18 1.71 -15.53
CA PRO A 156 15.43 1.20 -16.09
C PRO A 156 15.63 1.64 -17.54
N ILE A 157 14.58 2.09 -18.22
CA ILE A 157 14.62 2.57 -19.60
C ILE A 157 14.89 4.07 -19.61
N ALA A 158 15.90 4.48 -20.37
CA ALA A 158 16.27 5.87 -20.49
C ALA A 158 15.11 6.76 -20.99
N LYS A 159 15.05 7.99 -20.48
CA LYS A 159 14.05 8.99 -20.88
C LYS A 159 14.09 9.21 -22.40
N GLY A 160 12.90 9.25 -23.01
CA GLY A 160 12.74 9.47 -24.46
C GLY A 160 12.78 8.20 -25.31
N PHE A 161 13.08 7.04 -24.72
CA PHE A 161 12.99 5.76 -25.40
C PHE A 161 11.63 5.11 -25.15
N ALA A 162 10.97 4.71 -26.23
CA ALA A 162 9.72 3.96 -26.15
C ALA A 162 10.00 2.51 -25.74
N TYR A 163 9.06 1.93 -25.01
CA TYR A 163 8.99 0.51 -24.71
C TYR A 163 7.55 0.02 -24.80
N GLN A 164 7.40 -1.28 -24.97
CA GLN A 164 6.13 -1.98 -24.83
C GLN A 164 6.30 -3.05 -23.76
N ASP A 165 5.22 -3.38 -23.08
CA ASP A 165 5.19 -4.42 -22.07
C ASP A 165 4.07 -5.43 -22.35
N TYR A 166 4.15 -6.57 -21.69
CA TYR A 166 3.10 -7.57 -21.69
C TYR A 166 2.58 -7.77 -20.28
N ASP A 167 1.26 -7.96 -20.18
CA ASP A 167 0.65 -8.49 -18.96
C ASP A 167 0.85 -10.01 -18.94
N ASP A 168 2.06 -10.43 -18.56
CA ASP A 168 2.48 -11.83 -18.60
C ASP A 168 2.88 -12.37 -17.22
N PHE A 169 2.63 -11.62 -16.15
CA PHE A 169 2.86 -12.07 -14.78
C PHE A 169 1.93 -13.25 -14.45
N GLY A 170 2.51 -14.35 -13.97
CA GLY A 170 1.80 -15.59 -13.67
C GLY A 170 1.40 -16.44 -14.88
N VAL A 171 1.61 -15.95 -16.12
CA VAL A 171 1.28 -16.70 -17.34
C VAL A 171 2.22 -17.89 -17.50
N SER A 172 1.65 -19.08 -17.70
CA SER A 172 2.43 -20.30 -17.90
C SER A 172 2.79 -20.49 -19.37
N ARG A 173 4.06 -20.76 -19.66
CA ARG A 173 4.50 -21.12 -21.01
C ARG A 173 4.23 -22.62 -21.26
N SER A 174 3.70 -22.96 -22.44
CA SER A 174 3.36 -24.34 -22.83
C SER A 174 4.46 -25.06 -23.62
N PHE A 175 5.44 -24.32 -24.16
CA PHE A 175 6.59 -24.90 -24.88
C PHE A 175 7.79 -25.08 -23.94
N GLY A 176 8.26 -26.34 -23.80
CA GLY A 176 9.35 -26.71 -22.89
C GLY A 176 8.89 -27.07 -21.48
N PHE A 177 9.67 -26.70 -20.45
CA PHE A 177 9.30 -26.91 -19.04
C PHE A 177 8.27 -25.86 -18.59
N LYS A 178 7.16 -26.31 -17.99
CA LYS A 178 6.12 -25.42 -17.46
C LYS A 178 6.67 -24.60 -16.28
N ARG A 179 7.01 -23.35 -16.56
CA ARG A 179 7.36 -22.34 -15.55
C ARG A 179 6.30 -21.25 -15.60
N GLN A 180 5.87 -20.78 -14.43
CA GLN A 180 5.13 -19.53 -14.35
C GLN A 180 6.13 -18.39 -14.54
N HIS A 181 5.76 -17.44 -15.38
CA HIS A 181 6.53 -16.22 -15.52
C HIS A 181 6.28 -15.34 -14.28
N LEU A 182 7.34 -15.03 -13.52
CA LEU A 182 7.26 -14.21 -12.30
C LEU A 182 8.05 -12.91 -12.45
N GLY A 183 8.29 -12.51 -13.70
CA GLY A 183 8.92 -11.24 -14.06
C GLY A 183 7.94 -10.38 -14.85
N HIS A 184 8.40 -9.20 -15.22
CA HIS A 184 7.71 -8.31 -16.13
C HIS A 184 8.57 -8.15 -17.38
N ASP A 185 8.04 -8.60 -18.53
CA ASP A 185 8.77 -8.52 -19.80
C ASP A 185 8.55 -7.14 -20.44
N MET A 186 9.65 -6.38 -20.60
CA MET A 186 9.68 -5.11 -21.33
C MET A 186 10.46 -5.25 -22.63
N MET A 187 9.89 -4.74 -23.73
CA MET A 187 10.47 -4.74 -25.07
C MET A 187 10.87 -3.32 -25.47
N GLY A 188 12.16 -3.12 -25.74
CA GLY A 188 12.72 -1.86 -26.24
C GLY A 188 13.20 -1.97 -27.69
N LEU A 189 13.49 -0.82 -28.31
CA LEU A 189 14.20 -0.77 -29.60
C LEU A 189 15.65 -1.26 -29.45
N ILE A 190 16.24 -1.71 -30.56
CA ILE A 190 17.67 -2.06 -30.60
C ILE A 190 18.48 -0.82 -30.25
N GLY A 191 19.34 -0.93 -29.24
CA GLY A 191 20.16 0.18 -28.76
C GLY A 191 19.51 1.08 -27.71
N THR A 192 18.29 0.75 -27.23
CA THR A 192 17.70 1.44 -26.06
C THR A 192 18.63 1.31 -24.85
N PRO A 193 19.12 2.43 -24.27
CA PRO A 193 19.93 2.38 -23.06
C PRO A 193 19.09 1.88 -21.89
N THR A 194 19.56 0.81 -21.26
CA THR A 194 18.96 0.23 -20.06
C THR A 194 19.94 0.31 -18.89
N ARG A 195 19.45 0.80 -17.75
CA ARG A 195 20.15 0.75 -16.48
C ARG A 195 19.57 -0.40 -15.67
N ILE A 196 20.41 -1.38 -15.34
CA ILE A 196 20.11 -2.52 -14.46
C ILE A 196 20.73 -2.23 -13.10
#